data_AF-A0A7W9BW30-F1
#
_entry.id   AF-A0A7W9BW30-F1
#
_cell.length_a   1.000
_cell.length_b   1.000
_cell.length_c   1.000
_cell.angle_alpha   90.00
_cell.angle_beta   90.00
_cell.angle_gamma   90.00
#
_symmetry.space_group_name_H-M   'P 1'
#
loop_
_entity.id
_entity.type
_entity.pdbx_description
1 polymer ?
#
loop_
_entity_poly.entity_id
_entity_poly.type
_entity_poly.pdbx_seq_one_letter_code
_entity_poly.pdbx_strand_id
1 'polypeptide(L)'
;MTNALVDLATVPGWGVDADVRNNPTWPIRHREDLRTLGLDWDRPAQQSPDVEILQSIEHDRLPAVVGTSTPPSGLSGMIRRYAFRRSESDWWHWLLLMGADRINVVEGVVEDLGHGRIPNIPAEMGARAEWAHNKRGLATKAAVIAGATLAILAVLRFRRNDR
;
A
#
# COMPACT_ATOMS: atom_id res chain seq x y z
N MET A 1 7.67 -20.43 -5.80
CA MET A 1 6.92 -20.53 -7.06
C MET A 1 5.78 -19.53 -6.98
N THR A 2 5.89 -18.42 -7.70
CA THR A 2 4.87 -17.37 -7.72
C THR A 2 3.62 -17.94 -8.41
N ASN A 3 2.48 -17.92 -7.71
CA ASN A 3 1.20 -18.22 -8.33
C ASN A 3 0.94 -17.11 -9.35
N ALA A 4 1.16 -17.39 -10.64
CA ALA A 4 0.79 -16.46 -11.69
C ALA A 4 -0.73 -16.26 -11.63
N LEU A 5 -1.16 -15.05 -11.28
CA LEU A 5 -2.58 -14.70 -11.17
C LEU A 5 -3.27 -14.67 -12.55
N VAL A 6 -2.49 -14.60 -13.62
CA VAL A 6 -2.94 -14.50 -15.01
C VAL A 6 -2.03 -15.33 -15.91
N ASP A 7 -2.61 -16.10 -16.83
CA ASP A 7 -1.86 -16.76 -17.91
C ASP A 7 -1.51 -15.74 -18.99
N LEU A 8 -0.24 -15.37 -19.07
CA LEU A 8 0.28 -14.38 -20.00
C LEU A 8 0.07 -14.77 -21.47
N ALA A 9 -0.02 -16.06 -21.80
CA ALA A 9 -0.27 -16.52 -23.17
C ALA A 9 -1.68 -16.17 -23.67
N THR A 10 -2.62 -15.94 -22.75
CA THR A 10 -4.01 -15.60 -23.08
C THR A 10 -4.24 -14.10 -23.26
N VAL A 11 -3.28 -13.26 -22.86
CA VAL A 11 -3.40 -11.80 -22.93
C VAL A 11 -3.14 -11.33 -24.37
N PRO A 12 -4.12 -10.73 -25.07
CA PRO A 12 -3.94 -10.27 -26.44
C PRO A 12 -2.80 -9.25 -26.55
N GLY A 13 -1.85 -9.51 -27.44
CA GLY A 13 -0.69 -8.62 -27.65
C GLY A 13 0.43 -8.79 -26.62
N TRP A 14 0.34 -9.73 -25.68
CA TRP A 14 1.45 -10.02 -24.80
C TRP A 14 2.65 -10.56 -25.59
N GLY A 15 3.83 -9.97 -25.37
CA GLY A 15 5.05 -10.34 -26.10
C GLY A 15 5.07 -9.95 -27.58
N VAL A 16 4.14 -9.10 -28.05
CA VAL A 16 4.09 -8.62 -29.45
C VAL A 16 5.36 -7.87 -29.88
N ASP A 17 6.03 -7.23 -28.92
CA ASP A 17 7.30 -6.51 -29.10
C ASP A 17 8.53 -7.44 -29.05
N ALA A 18 8.35 -8.73 -28.74
CA ALA A 18 9.46 -9.69 -28.71
C ALA A 18 9.93 -10.09 -30.11
N ASP A 19 9.05 -10.06 -31.12
CA ASP A 19 9.44 -10.29 -32.50
C ASP A 19 10.05 -9.01 -33.10
N VAL A 20 11.35 -9.07 -33.38
CA VAL A 20 12.11 -7.99 -34.01
C VAL A 20 11.52 -7.59 -35.37
N ARG A 21 10.86 -8.52 -36.08
CA ARG A 21 10.24 -8.27 -37.39
C ARG A 21 8.99 -7.41 -37.31
N ASN A 22 8.32 -7.40 -36.15
CA ASN A 22 7.14 -6.58 -35.91
C ASN A 22 7.50 -5.11 -35.61
N ASN A 23 8.79 -4.79 -35.58
CA ASN A 23 9.23 -3.43 -35.36
C ASN A 23 9.07 -2.58 -36.64
N PRO A 24 8.44 -1.39 -36.57
CA PRO A 24 8.26 -0.53 -37.75
C PRO A 24 9.57 -0.03 -38.37
N THR A 25 10.69 -0.15 -37.65
CA THR A 25 12.03 0.23 -38.13
C THR A 25 12.81 -0.92 -38.76
N TRP A 26 12.28 -2.15 -38.76
CA TRP A 26 12.89 -3.31 -39.40
C TRP A 26 12.53 -3.39 -40.90
N PRO A 27 13.46 -3.74 -41.82
CA PRO A 27 14.89 -3.99 -41.64
C PRO A 27 15.76 -2.72 -41.83
N ILE A 28 15.13 -1.56 -42.06
CA ILE A 28 15.79 -0.31 -42.50
C ILE A 28 16.83 0.16 -41.49
N ARG A 29 16.55 0.03 -40.19
CA ARG A 29 17.48 0.36 -39.13
C ARG A 29 18.35 -0.85 -38.79
N HIS A 30 19.59 -0.84 -39.27
CA HIS A 30 20.65 -1.68 -38.71
C HIS A 30 20.89 -1.24 -37.26
N ARG A 31 20.22 -1.90 -36.32
CA ARG A 31 20.60 -1.90 -34.92
C ARG A 31 21.86 -2.75 -34.84
N GLU A 32 22.99 -2.20 -35.31
CA GLU A 32 24.30 -2.72 -34.92
C GLU A 32 24.26 -2.94 -33.43
N ASP A 33 24.65 -4.14 -33.04
CA ASP A 33 24.64 -4.66 -31.69
C ASP A 33 24.46 -3.56 -30.61
N LEU A 34 23.20 -3.31 -30.26
CA LEU A 34 22.82 -2.31 -29.26
C LEU A 34 23.38 -2.65 -27.87
N ARG A 35 24.17 -3.75 -27.71
CA ARG A 35 25.03 -4.00 -26.54
C ARG A 35 25.85 -2.77 -26.18
N THR A 36 26.32 -2.00 -27.16
CA THR A 36 27.12 -0.78 -26.91
C THR A 36 26.34 0.32 -26.16
N LEU A 37 25.00 0.26 -26.15
CA LEU A 37 24.11 1.19 -25.45
C LEU A 37 23.65 0.68 -24.07
N GLY A 38 24.24 -0.41 -23.56
CA GLY A 38 23.87 -0.98 -22.24
C GLY A 38 22.50 -1.68 -22.23
N LEU A 39 22.02 -2.09 -23.41
CA LEU A 39 20.74 -2.81 -23.55
C LEU A 39 20.87 -4.33 -23.32
N ASP A 40 22.09 -4.82 -23.17
CA ASP A 40 22.41 -6.16 -22.68
C ASP A 40 22.82 -6.04 -21.21
N TRP A 41 21.86 -6.27 -20.32
CA TRP A 41 22.10 -6.26 -18.88
C TRP A 41 21.55 -7.56 -18.31
N ASP A 42 22.39 -8.20 -17.49
CA ASP A 42 21.95 -9.33 -16.69
C ASP A 42 21.01 -8.84 -15.60
N ARG A 43 19.83 -9.48 -15.49
CA ARG A 43 18.91 -9.15 -14.40
C ARG A 43 19.61 -9.42 -13.06
N PRO A 44 19.62 -8.47 -12.11
CA PRO A 44 20.24 -8.66 -10.81
C PRO A 44 19.54 -9.79 -10.06
N ALA A 45 20.29 -10.42 -9.17
CA ALA A 45 19.75 -11.42 -8.25
C ALA A 45 18.55 -10.83 -7.49
N GLN A 46 17.45 -11.57 -7.46
CA GLN A 46 16.27 -11.18 -6.70
C GLN A 46 16.51 -11.41 -5.21
N GLN A 47 16.15 -10.43 -4.39
CA GLN A 47 16.05 -10.58 -2.95
C GLN A 47 15.02 -11.68 -2.61
N SER A 48 15.34 -12.50 -1.60
CA SER A 48 14.41 -13.47 -1.01
C SER A 48 13.82 -12.87 0.27
N PRO A 49 12.58 -12.37 0.26
CA PRO A 49 11.95 -11.80 1.46
C PRO A 49 11.47 -12.90 2.41
N ASP A 50 11.77 -12.76 3.70
CA ASP A 50 11.25 -13.64 4.77
C ASP A 50 9.85 -13.22 5.28
N VAL A 51 9.31 -12.13 4.73
CA VAL A 51 8.04 -11.53 5.14
C VAL A 51 7.05 -11.52 3.98
N GLU A 52 5.76 -11.38 4.29
CA GLU A 52 4.74 -11.19 3.27
C GLU A 52 4.96 -9.88 2.51
N ILE A 53 5.13 -9.99 1.19
CA ILE A 53 5.20 -8.85 0.27
C ILE A 53 3.91 -8.80 -0.54
N LEU A 54 3.22 -7.68 -0.48
CA LEU A 54 2.04 -7.43 -1.29
C LEU A 54 2.47 -6.85 -2.63
N GLN A 55 2.03 -7.49 -3.70
CA GLN A 55 2.35 -7.14 -5.07
C GLN A 55 1.07 -6.80 -5.81
N SER A 56 1.15 -5.80 -6.69
CA SER A 56 0.07 -5.45 -7.61
C SER A 56 -0.23 -6.60 -8.58
N ILE A 57 -1.51 -6.74 -8.93
CA ILE A 57 -1.99 -7.75 -9.89
C ILE A 57 -1.45 -7.54 -11.31
N GLU A 58 -0.96 -6.34 -11.61
CA GLU A 58 -0.44 -5.97 -12.94
C GLU A 58 1.00 -6.46 -13.17
N HIS A 59 1.68 -6.85 -12.09
CA HIS A 59 3.07 -7.29 -12.13
C HIS A 59 3.13 -8.81 -11.96
N ASP A 60 3.86 -9.50 -12.83
CA ASP A 60 4.06 -10.96 -12.79
C ASP A 60 5.21 -11.38 -11.87
N ARG A 61 6.08 -10.44 -11.50
CA ARG A 61 7.30 -10.68 -10.72
C ARG A 61 7.61 -9.54 -9.76
N LEU A 62 8.26 -9.89 -8.65
CA LEU A 62 8.81 -8.91 -7.73
C LEU A 62 10.02 -8.17 -8.34
N PRO A 63 10.22 -6.90 -7.98
CA PRO A 63 11.46 -6.20 -8.28
C PRO A 63 12.65 -6.86 -7.58
N ALA A 64 13.87 -6.52 -8.01
CA ALA A 64 15.09 -7.11 -7.47
C ALA A 64 15.27 -6.87 -5.95
N VAL A 65 14.81 -5.72 -5.47
CA VAL A 65 14.83 -5.33 -4.06
C VAL A 65 13.42 -4.91 -3.66
N VAL A 66 12.97 -5.40 -2.50
CA VAL A 66 11.65 -5.13 -1.93
C VAL A 66 11.76 -4.60 -0.51
N GLY A 67 10.86 -3.71 -0.12
CA GLY A 67 10.80 -3.21 1.26
C GLY A 67 10.28 -4.27 2.22
N THR A 68 11.06 -4.62 3.25
CA THR A 68 10.71 -5.65 4.26
C THR A 68 10.52 -5.07 5.67
N SER A 69 10.69 -3.75 5.85
CA SER A 69 10.70 -3.11 7.18
C SER A 69 9.34 -3.09 7.87
N THR A 70 8.25 -3.04 7.10
CA THR A 70 6.88 -2.92 7.62
C THR A 70 5.98 -3.96 6.96
N PRO A 71 6.04 -5.22 7.39
CA PRO A 71 5.15 -6.26 6.85
C PRO A 71 3.69 -5.97 7.21
N PRO A 72 2.73 -6.37 6.36
CA PRO A 72 1.31 -6.15 6.59
C PRO A 72 0.79 -6.95 7.80
N SER A 73 0.57 -6.26 8.92
CA SER A 73 0.06 -6.81 10.18
C SER A 73 -1.32 -6.23 10.55
N GLY A 74 -2.03 -6.90 11.46
CA GLY A 74 -3.30 -6.40 12.00
C GLY A 74 -4.42 -6.20 10.98
N LEU A 75 -5.36 -5.32 11.33
CA LEU A 75 -6.47 -4.88 10.48
C LEU A 75 -5.98 -4.03 9.32
N SER A 76 -5.01 -3.14 9.53
CA SER A 76 -4.45 -2.33 8.43
C SER A 76 -3.82 -3.23 7.36
N GLY A 77 -3.12 -4.29 7.74
CA GLY A 77 -2.59 -5.32 6.85
C GLY A 77 -3.67 -6.09 6.09
N MET A 78 -4.80 -6.40 6.73
CA MET A 78 -5.95 -7.01 6.03
C MET A 78 -6.52 -6.10 4.95
N ILE A 79 -6.63 -4.80 5.23
CA ILE A 79 -7.10 -3.81 4.26
C ILE A 79 -6.12 -3.69 3.11
N ARG A 80 -4.80 -3.66 3.37
CA ARG A 80 -3.77 -3.69 2.32
C ARG A 80 -3.89 -4.95 1.47
N ARG A 81 -4.00 -6.14 2.07
CA ARG A 81 -4.23 -7.41 1.34
C ARG A 81 -5.45 -7.36 0.43
N TYR A 82 -6.50 -6.65 0.81
CA TYR A 82 -7.67 -6.44 -0.03
C TYR A 82 -7.43 -5.39 -1.13
N ALA A 83 -6.72 -4.31 -0.82
CA ALA A 83 -6.36 -3.27 -1.78
C ALA A 83 -5.51 -3.83 -2.93
N PHE A 84 -4.51 -4.66 -2.63
CA PHE A 84 -3.63 -5.29 -3.63
C PHE A 84 -4.29 -6.35 -4.51
N ARG A 85 -5.57 -6.69 -4.28
CA ARG A 85 -6.37 -7.50 -5.21
C ARG A 85 -7.04 -6.65 -6.31
N ARG A 86 -6.89 -5.33 -6.26
CA ARG A 86 -7.39 -4.39 -7.26
C ARG A 86 -6.28 -3.88 -8.15
N SER A 87 -6.68 -3.45 -9.34
CA SER A 87 -5.86 -2.73 -10.31
C SER A 87 -5.36 -1.41 -9.72
N GLU A 88 -4.15 -0.98 -10.06
CA GLU A 88 -3.60 0.32 -9.61
C GLU A 88 -4.36 1.49 -10.24
N SER A 89 -5.01 1.25 -11.39
CA SER A 89 -5.92 2.20 -12.03
C SER A 89 -7.26 2.40 -11.30
N ASP A 90 -7.64 1.50 -10.38
CA ASP A 90 -8.86 1.63 -9.59
C ASP A 90 -8.63 2.62 -8.43
N TRP A 91 -9.41 3.69 -8.37
CA TRP A 91 -9.33 4.67 -7.28
C TRP A 91 -9.55 4.04 -5.90
N TRP A 92 -10.32 2.94 -5.82
CA TRP A 92 -10.52 2.21 -4.56
C TRP A 92 -9.24 1.61 -4.01
N HIS A 93 -8.30 1.18 -4.85
CA HIS A 93 -7.00 0.67 -4.41
C HIS A 93 -6.31 1.70 -3.50
N TRP A 94 -6.20 2.93 -3.99
CA TRP A 94 -5.55 4.03 -3.29
C TRP A 94 -6.30 4.50 -2.04
N LEU A 95 -7.63 4.58 -2.11
CA LEU A 95 -8.41 4.95 -0.92
C LEU A 95 -8.27 3.94 0.21
N LEU A 96 -8.27 2.65 -0.12
CA LEU A 96 -8.08 1.59 0.86
C LEU A 96 -6.69 1.66 1.49
N LEU A 97 -5.64 1.92 0.70
CA LEU A 97 -4.28 2.10 1.21
C LEU A 97 -4.18 3.31 2.15
N MET A 98 -4.72 4.47 1.77
CA MET A 98 -4.75 5.65 2.65
C MET A 98 -5.54 5.39 3.93
N GLY A 99 -6.66 4.67 3.85
CA GLY A 99 -7.43 4.25 5.01
C GLY A 99 -6.64 3.30 5.93
N ALA A 100 -5.93 2.33 5.33
CA ALA A 100 -5.06 1.41 6.06
C ALA A 100 -3.94 2.15 6.82
N ASP A 101 -3.36 3.20 6.24
CA ASP A 101 -2.33 4.00 6.91
C ASP A 101 -2.88 4.72 8.14
N ARG A 102 -4.12 5.23 8.09
CA ARG A 102 -4.77 5.83 9.27
C ARG A 102 -5.07 4.81 10.36
N ILE A 103 -5.49 3.62 9.97
CA ILE A 103 -5.77 2.52 10.91
C ILE A 103 -4.47 2.04 11.56
N ASN A 104 -3.39 1.91 10.80
CA ASN A 104 -2.09 1.47 11.31
C ASN A 104 -1.54 2.38 12.41
N VAL A 105 -1.78 3.69 12.31
CA VAL A 105 -1.41 4.64 13.38
C VAL A 105 -2.18 4.33 14.67
N VAL A 106 -3.48 4.07 14.58
CA VAL A 106 -4.31 3.74 15.75
C VAL A 106 -3.89 2.39 16.33
N GLU A 107 -3.60 1.40 15.49
CA GLU A 107 -3.10 0.09 15.92
C GLU A 107 -1.79 0.22 16.72
N GLY A 108 -0.83 0.99 16.20
CA GLY A 108 0.44 1.22 16.90
C GLY A 108 0.24 1.91 18.26
N VAL A 109 -0.65 2.90 18.34
CA VAL A 109 -0.97 3.56 19.63
C VAL A 109 -1.60 2.58 20.62
N VAL A 110 -2.52 1.72 20.17
CA VAL A 110 -3.17 0.71 21.01
C VAL A 110 -2.14 -0.33 21.48
N GLU A 111 -1.24 -0.74 20.59
CA GLU A 111 -0.15 -1.66 20.90
C GLU A 111 0.82 -1.07 21.93
N ASP A 112 1.25 0.18 21.76
CA ASP A 112 2.12 0.88 22.71
C ASP A 112 1.48 0.97 24.10
N LEU A 113 0.19 1.35 24.16
CA LEU A 113 -0.57 1.39 25.41
C LEU A 113 -0.67 0.01 26.06
N GLY A 114 -0.87 -1.05 25.26
CA GLY A 114 -0.90 -2.44 25.73
C GLY A 114 0.43 -2.91 26.31
N HIS A 115 1.55 -2.43 25.77
CA HIS A 115 2.91 -2.69 26.27
C HIS A 115 3.32 -1.74 27.41
N GLY A 116 2.41 -0.90 27.91
CA GLY A 116 2.65 0.02 29.02
C GLY A 116 3.48 1.26 28.66
N ARG A 117 3.68 1.53 27.37
CA ARG A 117 4.28 2.79 26.89
C ARG A 117 3.17 3.78 26.63
N ILE A 118 3.21 4.92 27.30
CA ILE A 118 2.27 6.02 27.04
C ILE A 118 2.98 6.99 26.09
N PRO A 119 2.71 6.95 24.78
CA PRO A 119 3.30 7.90 23.83
C PRO A 119 2.81 9.32 24.15
N ASN A 120 3.68 10.32 23.96
CA ASN A 120 3.31 11.72 24.14
C ASN A 120 2.67 12.29 22.87
N ILE A 121 1.60 11.63 22.42
CA ILE A 121 0.83 11.97 21.22
C ILE A 121 0.44 13.45 21.16
N PRO A 122 0.01 14.12 22.26
CA PRO A 122 -0.36 15.54 22.20
C PRO A 122 0.84 16.45 21.88
N ALA A 123 2.03 16.13 22.37
CA ALA A 123 3.23 16.90 22.06
C ALA A 123 3.73 16.60 20.64
N GLU A 124 3.72 15.32 20.23
CA GLU A 124 4.19 14.85 18.92
C GLU A 124 3.29 15.33 17.77
N MET A 125 1.97 15.40 17.99
CA MET A 125 1.02 15.95 17.01
C MET A 125 0.94 17.49 17.02
N GLY A 126 1.77 18.17 17.82
CA GLY A 126 1.84 19.62 17.85
C GLY A 126 0.60 20.29 18.46
N ALA A 127 -0.11 19.63 19.39
CA ALA A 127 -1.33 20.18 20.00
C ALA A 127 -1.10 21.53 20.69
N ARG A 128 0.12 21.78 21.20
CA ARG A 128 0.51 23.10 21.74
C ARG A 128 0.52 24.19 20.67
N ALA A 129 1.00 23.88 19.47
CA ALA A 129 0.99 24.81 18.34
C ALA A 129 -0.43 25.00 17.79
N GLU A 130 -1.23 23.93 17.67
CA GLU A 130 -2.65 24.03 17.30
C GLU A 130 -3.43 24.87 18.34
N TRP A 131 -3.17 24.73 19.65
CA TRP A 131 -3.79 25.58 20.66
C TRP A 131 -3.36 27.04 20.58
N ALA A 132 -2.09 27.31 20.25
CA ALA A 132 -1.59 28.68 20.15
C ALA A 132 -2.12 29.41 18.89
N HIS A 133 -2.16 28.72 17.75
CA HIS A 133 -2.42 29.35 16.45
C HIS A 133 -3.75 28.97 15.79
N ASN A 134 -4.40 27.87 16.21
CA ASN A 134 -5.64 27.37 15.59
C ASN A 134 -6.61 26.71 16.59
N LYS A 135 -7.03 27.48 17.61
CA LYS A 135 -7.96 27.03 18.65
C LYS A 135 -9.28 26.47 18.08
N ARG A 136 -9.79 27.08 17.01
CA ARG A 136 -11.05 26.66 16.37
C ARG A 136 -10.89 25.31 15.68
N GLY A 137 -9.79 25.09 14.96
CA GLY A 137 -9.49 23.81 14.31
C GLY A 137 -9.31 22.70 15.34
N LEU A 138 -8.58 22.96 16.43
CA LEU A 138 -8.42 22.01 17.53
C LEU A 138 -9.76 21.64 18.18
N ALA A 139 -10.58 22.63 18.53
CA ALA A 139 -11.90 22.39 19.13
C ALA A 139 -12.82 21.58 18.20
N THR A 140 -12.78 21.86 16.89
CA THR A 140 -13.56 21.13 15.89
C THR A 140 -13.09 19.67 15.80
N LYS A 141 -11.78 19.43 15.75
CA LYS A 141 -11.18 18.09 15.74
C LYS A 141 -11.55 17.30 16.99
N ALA A 142 -11.46 17.93 18.16
CA ALA A 142 -11.86 17.33 19.43
C ALA A 142 -13.35 16.96 19.45
N ALA A 143 -14.22 17.85 18.97
CA ALA A 143 -15.66 17.61 18.89
C ALA A 143 -15.99 16.44 17.93
N VAL A 144 -15.33 16.36 16.78
CA VAL A 144 -15.51 15.25 15.81
C VAL A 144 -15.08 13.92 16.42
N ILE A 145 -13.90 13.87 17.07
CA ILE A 145 -13.41 12.65 17.71
C ILE A 145 -14.34 12.22 18.84
N ALA A 146 -14.75 13.15 19.70
CA ALA A 146 -15.68 12.85 20.80
C ALA A 146 -17.04 12.37 20.28
N GLY A 147 -17.58 13.02 19.25
CA GLY A 147 -18.84 12.64 18.60
C GLY A 147 -18.77 11.25 17.97
N ALA A 148 -17.69 10.95 17.23
CA ALA A 148 -17.49 9.63 16.63
C ALA A 148 -17.36 8.54 17.71
N THR A 149 -16.61 8.80 18.78
CA THR A 149 -16.44 7.86 19.90
C THR A 149 -17.77 7.58 20.59
N LEU A 150 -18.56 8.62 20.89
CA LEU A 150 -19.88 8.47 21.50
C LEU A 150 -20.86 7.71 20.59
N ALA A 151 -20.85 7.98 19.28
CA ALA A 151 -21.68 7.26 18.32
C ALA A 151 -21.33 5.76 18.28
N ILE A 152 -20.04 5.42 18.26
CA ILE A 152 -19.58 4.02 18.31
C ILE A 152 -20.05 3.36 19.62
N LEU A 153 -19.86 4.01 20.77
CA LEU A 153 -20.31 3.48 22.06
C LEU A 153 -21.82 3.29 22.13
N ALA A 154 -22.60 4.23 21.58
CA ALA A 154 -24.06 4.12 21.51
C ALA A 154 -24.48 2.91 20.66
N VAL A 155 -23.90 2.74 19.47
CA VAL A 155 -24.17 1.57 18.61
C VAL A 155 -23.80 0.27 19.32
N LEU A 156 -22.64 0.20 19.96
CA LEU A 156 -22.21 -0.99 20.71
C LEU A 156 -23.15 -1.30 21.88
N ARG A 157 -23.65 -0.27 22.58
CA ARG A 157 -24.62 -0.43 23.68
C ARG A 157 -25.99 -0.89 23.17
N PHE A 158 -26.49 -0.32 22.07
CA PHE A 158 -27.74 -0.74 21.44
C PHE A 158 -27.70 -2.22 21.02
N ARG A 159 -26.63 -2.64 20.33
CA ARG A 159 -26.45 -4.05 19.92
C ARG A 159 -26.33 -5.04 21.07
N ARG A 160 -25.99 -4.55 22.27
CA ARG A 160 -25.91 -5.35 23.51
C ARG A 160 -27.25 -5.51 24.21
N ASN A 161 -28.18 -4.57 24.00
CA ASN A 161 -29.54 -4.62 24.55
C ASN A 161 -30.50 -5.46 23.70
N ASP A 162 -30.21 -5.62 22.40
CA ASP A 162 -31.00 -6.45 21.46
C ASP A 162 -30.60 -7.95 21.49
N ARG A 163 -29.71 -8.36 22.41
CA ARG A 163 -29.33 -9.75 22.68
C ARG A 163 -29.74 -10.14 24.09
#